data_AF-A0A6A2F7F6-F1
#
_entry.id   AF-A0A6A2F7F6-F1
#
_cell.length_a   1.000
_cell.length_b   1.000
_cell.length_c   1.000
_cell.angle_alpha   90.00
_cell.angle_beta   90.00
_cell.angle_gamma   90.00
#
_symmetry.space_group_name_H-M   'P 1'
#
loop_
_entity.id
_entity.type
_entity.pdbx_description
1 polymer ?
#
loop_
_entity_poly.entity_id
_entity_poly.type
_entity_poly.pdbx_seq_one_letter_code
_entity_poly.pdbx_strand_id
1 'polypeptide(L)'
;MEQNPHFIKKQQGYKTRAKYKLIIYFKDKAHLPEGMQHTTLFSCEYRDKKGDTGLYALKGLVTGRYKGKFLTALIYDNQTGVLLHKWVFDGIKDEKRL
;
A
#
# COMPACT_ATOMS: atom_id res chain seq x y z
N MET A 1 -20.05 10.89 23.57
CA MET A 1 -19.33 10.49 22.35
C MET A 1 -17.91 10.10 22.76
N GLU A 2 -17.70 8.84 23.15
CA GLU A 2 -16.37 8.35 23.53
C GLU A 2 -15.56 8.02 22.28
N GLN A 3 -14.57 8.84 21.99
CA GLN A 3 -13.51 8.49 21.04
C GLN A 3 -12.69 7.36 21.66
N ASN A 4 -12.94 6.13 21.21
CA ASN A 4 -12.27 4.94 21.72
C ASN A 4 -10.74 5.03 21.50
N PRO A 5 -9.93 5.22 22.56
CA PRO A 5 -8.49 5.44 22.43
C PRO A 5 -7.74 4.19 21.93
N HIS A 6 -8.38 3.02 21.92
CA HIS A 6 -7.80 1.79 21.38
C HIS A 6 -7.76 1.74 19.86
N PHE A 7 -8.59 2.53 19.15
CA PHE A 7 -8.59 2.53 17.69
C PHE A 7 -7.38 3.32 17.14
N ILE A 8 -7.00 4.42 17.80
CA ILE A 8 -5.86 5.26 17.41
C ILE A 8 -4.52 4.60 17.76
N LYS A 9 -4.44 3.83 18.85
CA LYS A 9 -3.21 3.12 19.26
C LYS A 9 -2.80 1.94 18.37
N LYS A 10 -3.67 1.41 17.49
CA LYS A 10 -3.33 0.21 16.69
C LYS A 10 -2.57 0.47 15.39
N GLN A 11 -2.42 1.71 14.94
CA GLN A 11 -1.62 2.02 13.73
C GLN A 11 -0.20 2.52 14.04
N GLN A 12 0.03 3.12 15.20
CA GLN A 12 1.37 3.53 15.66
C GLN A 12 2.02 2.40 16.47
N GLY A 13 2.65 1.42 15.82
CA GLY A 13 3.54 0.51 16.56
C GLY A 13 3.75 -0.87 15.99
N TYR A 14 2.97 -1.32 15.00
CA TYR A 14 3.27 -2.57 14.32
C TYR A 14 4.44 -2.36 13.35
N LYS A 15 5.67 -2.38 13.88
CA LYS A 15 6.90 -2.51 13.07
C LYS A 15 6.94 -3.94 12.52
N THR A 16 6.14 -4.19 11.50
CA THR A 16 6.21 -5.43 10.72
C THR A 16 7.65 -5.65 10.22
N ARG A 17 8.16 -6.89 10.30
CA ARG A 17 9.48 -7.22 9.75
C ARG A 17 9.43 -7.47 8.24
N ALA A 18 8.26 -7.29 7.62
CA ALA A 18 8.11 -7.33 6.17
C ALA A 18 9.04 -6.32 5.52
N LYS A 19 9.72 -6.76 4.46
CA LYS A 19 10.69 -5.95 3.72
C LYS A 19 10.01 -4.84 2.93
N TYR A 20 8.80 -5.09 2.44
CA TYR A 20 8.07 -4.16 1.58
C TYR A 20 6.70 -3.81 2.16
N LYS A 21 6.26 -2.56 1.95
CA LYS A 21 4.89 -2.11 2.24
C LYS A 21 4.25 -1.51 1.00
N LEU A 22 2.96 -1.74 0.84
CA LEU A 22 2.12 -1.20 -0.22
C LEU A 22 1.06 -0.29 0.41
N ILE A 23 1.05 0.98 0.01
CA ILE A 23 0.04 1.96 0.41
C ILE A 23 -0.89 2.19 -0.78
N ILE A 24 -2.19 1.99 -0.61
CA ILE A 24 -3.19 2.15 -1.67
C ILE A 24 -4.21 3.20 -1.24
N TYR A 25 -4.35 4.25 -2.05
CA TYR A 25 -5.41 5.26 -1.96
C TYR A 25 -6.53 4.84 -2.89
N PHE A 26 -7.69 4.46 -2.34
CA PHE A 26 -8.82 4.00 -3.13
C PHE A 26 -9.74 5.14 -3.55
N LYS A 27 -10.33 5.02 -4.75
CA LYS A 27 -11.25 6.03 -5.30
C LYS A 27 -12.48 6.23 -4.42
N ASP A 28 -13.05 5.14 -3.94
CA ASP A 28 -14.23 5.14 -3.07
C ASP A 28 -13.96 5.77 -1.71
N LYS A 29 -12.69 5.88 -1.29
CA LYS A 29 -12.30 6.49 -0.01
C LYS A 29 -11.80 7.92 -0.13
N ALA A 30 -11.75 8.49 -1.33
CA ALA A 30 -11.21 9.83 -1.56
C ALA A 30 -11.96 10.95 -0.79
N HIS A 31 -13.22 10.71 -0.43
CA HIS A 31 -14.05 11.63 0.34
C HIS A 31 -13.81 11.57 1.86
N LEU A 32 -13.05 10.59 2.35
CA LEU A 32 -12.76 10.42 3.78
C LEU A 32 -11.59 11.32 4.21
N PRO A 33 -11.39 11.58 5.52
CA PRO A 33 -10.19 12.25 6.03
C PRO A 33 -8.90 11.50 5.66
N GLU A 34 -7.80 12.21 5.42
CA GLU A 34 -6.53 11.67 4.88
C GLU A 34 -6.03 10.39 5.58
N GLY A 35 -6.12 10.32 6.90
CA GLY A 35 -5.74 9.14 7.69
C GLY A 35 -6.58 7.88 7.44
N MET A 36 -7.70 8.00 6.72
CA MET A 36 -8.62 6.91 6.36
C MET A 36 -8.72 6.68 4.84
N GLN A 37 -8.08 7.54 4.03
CA GLN A 37 -8.12 7.45 2.56
C GLN A 37 -7.30 6.28 2.00
N HIS A 38 -6.42 5.70 2.81
CA HIS A 38 -5.49 4.67 2.36
C HIS A 38 -5.55 3.37 3.17
N THR A 39 -5.19 2.29 2.50
CA THR A 39 -4.94 0.99 3.12
C THR A 39 -3.46 0.65 2.97
N THR A 40 -2.82 0.25 4.06
CA THR A 40 -1.45 -0.26 4.06
C THR A 40 -1.45 -1.78 4.13
N LEU A 41 -0.76 -2.41 3.20
CA LEU A 41 -0.52 -3.85 3.12
C LEU A 41 0.99 -4.10 3.22
N PHE A 42 1.38 -5.27 3.72
CA PHE A 42 2.79 -5.65 3.87
C PHE A 42 3.10 -6.92 3.07
N SER A 43 4.33 -7.05 2.59
CA SER A 43 4.80 -8.31 2.01
C SER A 43 4.81 -9.40 3.08
N CYS A 44 4.64 -10.65 2.65
CA CYS A 44 4.74 -11.78 3.56
C CYS A 44 6.22 -12.07 3.83
N GLU A 45 6.65 -12.06 5.10
CA GLU A 45 8.06 -12.22 5.51
C GLU A 45 8.71 -13.49 4.95
N TYR A 46 7.95 -14.58 4.80
CA TYR A 46 8.45 -15.82 4.18
C TYR A 46 8.83 -15.63 2.70
N ARG A 47 8.09 -14.79 1.97
CA ARG A 47 8.37 -14.47 0.56
C ARG A 47 9.54 -13.51 0.42
N ASP A 48 9.78 -12.66 1.41
CA ASP A 48 10.93 -11.74 1.42
C ASP A 48 12.27 -12.47 1.61
N LYS A 49 12.28 -13.60 2.32
CA LYS A 49 13.46 -14.47 2.45
C LYS A 49 13.84 -15.18 1.16
N LYS A 50 12.92 -15.31 0.21
CA LYS A 50 13.15 -15.91 -1.12
C LYS A 50 13.50 -14.85 -2.18
N GLY A 51 14.07 -13.71 -1.77
CA GLY A 51 14.39 -12.58 -2.65
C GLY A 51 13.18 -11.67 -2.88
N ASP A 52 13.00 -11.19 -4.12
CA ASP A 52 11.98 -10.18 -4.45
C ASP A 52 10.56 -10.73 -4.66
N THR A 53 10.30 -11.96 -4.19
CA THR A 53 8.98 -12.59 -4.31
C THR A 53 7.90 -11.80 -3.56
N GLY A 54 8.25 -11.16 -2.43
CA GLY A 54 7.34 -10.27 -1.71
C GLY A 54 6.97 -9.02 -2.50
N LEU A 55 7.95 -8.39 -3.15
CA LEU A 55 7.73 -7.24 -4.03
C LEU A 55 6.85 -7.62 -5.23
N TYR A 56 7.11 -8.77 -5.85
CA TYR A 56 6.29 -9.27 -6.96
C TYR A 56 4.84 -9.53 -6.54
N ALA A 57 4.62 -10.10 -5.36
CA ALA A 57 3.27 -10.32 -4.85
C ALA A 57 2.51 -9.00 -4.63
N LEU A 58 3.16 -7.97 -4.10
CA LEU A 58 2.56 -6.64 -3.94
C LEU A 58 2.24 -6.00 -5.29
N LYS A 59 3.15 -6.10 -6.27
CA LYS A 59 2.88 -5.66 -7.65
C LYS A 59 1.65 -6.35 -8.23
N GLY A 60 1.55 -7.67 -8.08
CA GLY A 60 0.40 -8.45 -8.57
C GLY A 60 -0.93 -8.06 -7.94
N LEU A 61 -0.94 -7.59 -6.69
CA LEU A 61 -2.15 -7.02 -6.08
C LEU A 61 -2.57 -5.73 -6.77
N VAL A 62 -1.63 -4.84 -7.08
CA VAL A 62 -1.91 -3.56 -7.75
C VAL A 62 -2.37 -3.77 -9.19
N THR A 63 -1.67 -4.60 -9.95
CA THR A 63 -1.96 -4.83 -11.39
C THR A 63 -3.07 -5.83 -11.65
N GLY A 64 -3.45 -6.64 -10.65
CA GLY A 64 -4.55 -7.61 -10.73
C GLY A 64 -5.73 -7.21 -9.85
N ARG A 65 -5.68 -7.56 -8.57
CA ARG A 65 -6.81 -7.46 -7.63
C ARG A 65 -7.40 -6.04 -7.52
N TYR A 66 -6.53 -5.03 -7.54
CA TYR A 66 -6.90 -3.63 -7.35
C TYR A 66 -6.86 -2.79 -8.63
N LYS A 67 -6.61 -3.41 -9.80
CA LYS A 67 -6.55 -2.68 -11.07
C LYS A 67 -7.82 -1.84 -11.25
N GLY A 68 -7.64 -0.55 -11.55
CA GLY A 68 -8.73 0.40 -11.78
C GLY A 68 -9.52 0.83 -10.54
N LYS A 69 -9.24 0.29 -9.35
CA LYS A 69 -9.96 0.62 -8.10
C LYS A 69 -9.26 1.69 -7.25
N PHE A 70 -7.97 1.88 -7.45
CA PHE A 70 -7.18 2.87 -6.73
C PHE A 70 -7.03 4.18 -7.52
N LEU A 71 -6.80 5.29 -6.81
CA LEU A 71 -6.26 6.54 -7.35
C LEU A 71 -4.74 6.51 -7.38
N THR A 72 -4.13 6.00 -6.32
CA THR A 72 -2.67 5.88 -6.23
C THR A 72 -2.30 4.64 -5.46
N ALA A 73 -1.28 3.91 -5.92
CA ALA A 73 -0.68 2.79 -5.20
C ALA A 73 0.85 2.98 -5.15
N LEU A 74 1.44 2.83 -3.97
CA LEU A 74 2.85 3.10 -3.70
C LEU A 74 3.47 1.90 -2.99
N ILE A 75 4.56 1.36 -3.52
CA ILE A 75 5.34 0.33 -2.81
C ILE A 75 6.62 0.97 -2.31
N TYR A 76 6.89 0.79 -1.02
CA TYR A 76 8.10 1.23 -0.37
C TYR A 76 8.90 0.04 0.14
N ASP A 77 10.22 0.20 0.19
CA ASP A 77 11.05 -0.54 1.12
C ASP A 77 10.69 -0.08 2.54
N ASN A 78 10.23 -1.02 3.37
CA ASN A 78 9.68 -0.73 4.68
C ASN A 78 10.78 -0.43 5.72
N GLN A 79 12.03 -0.82 5.45
CA GLN A 79 13.16 -0.60 6.35
C GLN A 79 13.80 0.76 6.11
N THR A 80 14.02 1.12 4.85
CA THR A 80 14.68 2.36 4.44
C THR A 80 13.71 3.50 4.17
N GLY A 81 12.42 3.18 3.93
CA GLY A 81 11.41 4.17 3.53
C GLY A 81 11.52 4.61 2.07
N VAL A 82 12.42 4.01 1.29
CA VAL A 82 12.59 4.35 -0.14
C VAL A 82 11.36 3.93 -0.94
N LEU A 83 10.86 4.84 -1.78
CA LEU A 83 9.81 4.53 -2.74
C LEU A 83 10.38 3.68 -3.88
N LEU A 84 9.84 2.48 -4.06
CA LEU A 84 10.28 1.54 -5.11
C LEU A 84 9.39 1.63 -6.35
N HIS A 85 8.07 1.73 -6.16
CA HIS A 85 7.12 1.79 -7.28
C HIS A 85 5.92 2.68 -6.98
N LYS A 86 5.39 3.31 -8.03
CA LYS A 86 4.21 4.17 -7.99
C LYS A 86 3.31 3.90 -9.18
N TRP A 87 2.01 3.75 -8.91
CA TRP A 87 0.94 3.78 -9.90
C TRP A 87 0.00 4.90 -9.54
N VAL A 88 -0.38 5.69 -10.54
CA VAL A 88 -1.43 6.71 -10.42
C VAL A 88 -2.47 6.37 -11.47
N PHE A 89 -3.72 6.27 -11.03
CA PHE A 89 -4.85 6.16 -11.93
C PHE A 89 -5.18 7.56 -12.44
N ASP A 90 -4.79 7.85 -13.67
CA ASP A 90 -4.90 9.19 -14.25
C ASP A 90 -6.25 9.44 -14.96
N GLY A 91 -7.28 8.61 -14.70
CA GLY A 91 -8.57 8.68 -15.40
C GLY A 91 -8.54 8.35 -16.90
N ILE A 92 -7.37 8.52 -17.53
CA ILE A 92 -7.08 8.44 -18.95
C ILE A 92 -5.62 7.94 -19.05
N LYS A 93 -5.41 6.74 -19.60
CA LYS A 93 -4.12 6.03 -19.85
C LYS A 93 -3.61 5.12 -18.72
N ASP A 94 -4.06 3.86 -18.79
CA ASP A 94 -3.20 2.71 -18.51
C ASP A 94 -1.95 2.81 -19.41
N GLU A 95 -0.76 2.70 -18.81
CA GLU A 95 0.56 2.49 -19.41
C GLU A 95 1.18 3.58 -20.33
N LYS A 96 1.95 4.50 -19.73
CA LYS A 96 3.34 4.69 -20.20
C LYS A 96 4.29 4.13 -19.15
N ARG A 97 5.01 3.08 -19.55
CA ARG A 97 6.14 2.47 -18.84
C ARG A 97 7.25 3.52 -18.64
N LEU A 98 7.74 3.64 -17.41
CA LEU A 98 9.10 4.12 -17.10
C LEU A 98 9.96 2.89 -16.87
#